data_AF-A0A1D8T2V7-F1
#
_entry.id   AF-A0A1D8T2V7-F1
#
_cell.length_a   1.000
_cell.length_b   1.000
_cell.length_c   1.000
_cell.angle_alpha   90.00
_cell.angle_beta   90.00
_cell.angle_gamma   90.00
#
_symmetry.space_group_name_H-M   'P 1'
#
loop_
_entity.id
_entity.type
_entity.pdbx_description
1 polymer ?
#
loop_
_entity_poly.entity_id
_entity_poly.type
_entity_poly.pdbx_seq_one_letter_code
_entity_poly.pdbx_strand_id
1 'polypeptide(L)'
;MSVQYLRRCAVPVTSVAMATGLMLIGSPANAAPNTTSFKNACQADSLLTVHKVADTSMNVDAPESVVAGETFTYRIQPGGTFFPDRDSGASTTNISRLKVDYEIPANTTFVSAEVVPGSGINLDGVEPSVLRVGEDGNPDAAGNILRLSGGNETIANGPSSSIDSEGGIRAPKLQQNLDGTVNDNGDSWYQLPAVDVTVTAGDDGVITPQVRTSGNAANYNADENYYTFLPKAQFFGVQWAPSRCTPRDDQDAPLNAGAGPLATISVVSD
;
A
#
# COMPACT_ATOMS: atom_id res chain seq x y z
N MET A 1 43.40 19.51 29.10
CA MET A 1 44.48 18.50 29.00
C MET A 1 43.83 17.13 28.96
N SER A 2 44.28 16.31 28.01
CA SER A 2 43.79 14.99 27.60
C SER A 2 43.84 13.94 28.73
N VAL A 3 42.97 12.91 28.70
CA VAL A 3 43.31 11.54 28.24
C VAL A 3 42.06 10.65 28.33
N GLN A 4 41.77 9.97 27.21
CA GLN A 4 40.78 8.91 27.03
C GLN A 4 41.19 7.61 27.75
N TYR A 5 40.23 6.80 28.20
CA TYR A 5 40.43 5.35 28.28
C TYR A 5 39.20 4.58 27.79
N LEU A 6 39.38 3.96 26.63
CA LEU A 6 38.54 2.93 26.03
C LEU A 6 38.46 1.70 26.94
N ARG A 7 37.25 1.15 27.12
CA ARG A 7 37.06 -0.23 27.57
C ARG A 7 36.93 -1.14 26.35
N ARG A 8 38.01 -1.87 26.08
CA ARG A 8 38.05 -3.04 25.19
C ARG A 8 37.38 -4.22 25.91
N CYS A 9 36.36 -4.82 25.30
CA CYS A 9 36.00 -6.21 25.56
C CYS A 9 36.39 -7.03 24.34
N ALA A 10 37.39 -7.89 24.52
CA ALA A 10 37.80 -8.90 23.56
C ALA A 10 36.83 -10.09 23.62
N VAL A 11 36.41 -10.58 22.46
CA VAL A 11 35.73 -11.87 22.31
C VAL A 11 36.55 -12.67 21.28
N PRO A 12 36.84 -13.96 21.54
CA PRO A 12 37.99 -14.64 20.96
C PRO A 12 37.83 -14.96 19.47
N VAL A 13 38.93 -14.74 18.75
CA VAL A 13 39.21 -15.25 17.42
C VAL A 13 39.35 -16.77 17.50
N THR A 14 38.44 -17.50 16.87
CA THR A 14 38.67 -18.90 16.48
C THR A 14 38.77 -18.96 14.97
N SER A 15 40.01 -19.09 14.50
CA SER A 15 40.36 -19.26 13.10
C SER A 15 40.04 -20.69 12.68
N VAL A 16 39.05 -20.88 11.81
CA VAL A 16 38.94 -22.09 10.99
C VAL A 16 39.22 -21.68 9.55
N ALA A 17 40.40 -22.05 9.07
CA ALA A 17 40.74 -21.99 7.67
C ALA A 17 40.09 -23.20 6.96
N MET A 18 39.12 -22.94 6.09
CA MET A 18 38.76 -23.85 5.00
C MET A 18 38.78 -23.07 3.70
N ALA A 19 39.63 -23.51 2.79
CA ALA A 19 39.80 -22.97 1.46
C ALA A 19 38.79 -23.58 0.48
N THR A 20 38.46 -22.77 -0.53
CA THR A 20 37.95 -23.11 -1.88
C THR A 20 36.52 -23.63 -2.03
N GLY A 21 35.67 -22.76 -2.59
CA GLY A 21 34.79 -23.10 -3.71
C GLY A 21 33.30 -23.16 -3.41
N LEU A 22 32.66 -22.02 -3.12
CA LEU A 22 31.20 -21.87 -3.24
C LEU A 22 30.89 -20.53 -3.88
N MET A 23 30.00 -20.59 -4.86
CA MET A 23 29.58 -19.49 -5.73
C MET A 23 29.14 -18.27 -4.93
N LEU A 24 29.48 -17.08 -5.44
CA LEU A 24 28.80 -15.85 -5.10
C LEU A 24 27.33 -15.99 -5.49
N ILE A 25 26.48 -16.44 -4.57
CA ILE A 25 25.09 -16.01 -4.58
C ILE A 25 25.12 -14.67 -3.88
N GLY A 26 25.44 -13.62 -4.65
CA GLY A 26 25.22 -12.27 -4.17
C GLY A 26 23.75 -12.16 -3.83
N SER A 27 23.40 -12.13 -2.56
CA SER A 27 22.16 -11.48 -2.16
C SER A 27 22.21 -10.11 -2.83
N PRO A 28 21.24 -9.71 -3.67
CA PRO A 28 21.25 -8.36 -4.20
C PRO A 28 21.37 -7.42 -3.01
N ALA A 29 22.28 -6.45 -3.13
CA ALA A 29 22.33 -5.35 -2.18
C ALA A 29 20.97 -4.65 -2.29
N ASN A 30 20.03 -5.01 -1.42
CA ASN A 30 18.72 -4.38 -1.41
C ASN A 30 18.93 -2.92 -1.02
N ALA A 31 18.47 -2.01 -1.85
CA ALA A 31 18.41 -0.60 -1.52
C ALA A 31 17.59 -0.41 -0.24
N ALA A 32 17.84 0.67 0.50
CA ALA A 32 16.91 1.02 1.56
C ALA A 32 15.51 1.27 0.96
N PRO A 33 14.42 0.82 1.60
CA PRO A 33 13.08 1.08 1.09
C PRO A 33 12.83 2.57 0.88
N ASN A 34 12.24 2.92 -0.26
CA ASN A 34 11.82 4.27 -0.60
C ASN A 34 10.45 4.55 0.02
N THR A 35 10.39 5.49 0.97
CA THR A 35 9.12 5.98 1.51
C THR A 35 8.71 7.27 0.82
N THR A 36 7.57 7.23 0.15
CA THR A 36 6.95 8.41 -0.48
C THR A 36 5.74 8.82 0.35
N SER A 37 5.85 9.97 1.04
CA SER A 37 4.74 10.57 1.79
C SER A 37 4.00 11.59 0.95
N PHE A 38 2.67 11.57 1.01
CA PHE A 38 1.81 12.45 0.23
C PHE A 38 0.43 12.58 0.88
N LYS A 39 -0.40 13.47 0.34
CA LYS A 39 -1.78 13.66 0.80
C LYS A 39 -2.77 12.95 -0.10
N ASN A 40 -3.81 12.40 0.51
CA ASN A 40 -5.01 11.98 -0.18
C ASN A 40 -6.14 12.98 0.08
N ALA A 41 -6.76 13.48 -0.99
CA ALA A 41 -8.07 14.08 -0.90
C ALA A 41 -9.13 12.99 -1.07
N CYS A 42 -10.05 12.90 -0.12
CA CYS A 42 -11.10 11.90 -0.04
C CYS A 42 -12.48 12.55 -0.02
N GLN A 43 -13.43 11.97 -0.74
CA GLN A 43 -14.85 12.26 -0.57
C GLN A 43 -15.51 11.06 0.11
N ALA A 44 -16.27 11.33 1.16
CA ALA A 44 -17.12 10.35 1.82
C ALA A 44 -18.59 10.71 1.58
N ASP A 45 -19.32 9.84 0.87
CA ASP A 45 -20.74 10.05 0.60
C ASP A 45 -21.57 9.48 1.74
N SER A 46 -21.94 10.33 2.70
CA SER A 46 -22.89 10.00 3.78
C SER A 46 -24.18 10.81 3.64
N LEU A 47 -24.99 10.94 4.70
CA LEU A 47 -26.15 11.87 4.71
C LEU A 47 -25.76 13.29 4.28
N LEU A 48 -24.53 13.70 4.60
CA LEU A 48 -23.88 14.89 4.05
C LEU A 48 -22.55 14.45 3.44
N THR A 49 -22.24 14.95 2.25
CA THR A 49 -20.92 14.74 1.64
C THR A 49 -19.85 15.40 2.50
N VAL A 50 -18.80 14.64 2.83
CA VAL A 50 -17.66 15.13 3.60
C VAL A 50 -16.41 15.04 2.75
N HIS A 51 -15.69 16.16 2.64
CA HIS A 51 -14.39 16.21 1.99
C HIS A 51 -13.31 16.21 3.07
N LYS A 52 -12.32 15.32 2.93
CA LYS A 52 -11.21 15.19 3.87
C LYS A 52 -9.89 15.12 3.14
N VAL A 53 -8.87 15.65 3.79
CA VAL A 53 -7.48 15.47 3.38
C VAL A 53 -6.78 14.68 4.48
N ALA A 54 -6.10 13.61 4.11
CA ALA A 54 -5.36 12.77 5.03
C ALA A 54 -3.93 12.59 4.53
N ASP A 55 -2.95 12.72 5.43
CA ASP A 55 -1.58 12.33 5.14
C ASP A 55 -1.49 10.80 5.03
N THR A 56 -0.70 10.34 4.07
CA THR A 56 -0.45 8.93 3.81
C THR A 56 0.98 8.73 3.34
N SER A 57 1.39 7.48 3.21
CA SER A 57 2.66 7.13 2.58
C SER A 57 2.57 5.79 1.86
N MET A 58 3.49 5.56 0.94
CA MET A 58 3.77 4.26 0.34
C MET A 58 5.25 3.95 0.53
N ASN A 59 5.54 2.72 0.95
CA ASN A 59 6.90 2.21 1.04
C ASN A 59 7.15 1.24 -0.10
N VAL A 60 8.24 1.42 -0.84
CA VAL A 60 8.66 0.55 -1.93
C VAL A 60 10.08 0.07 -1.69
N ASP A 61 10.25 -1.23 -1.51
CA ASP A 61 11.55 -1.91 -1.45
C ASP A 61 11.83 -2.57 -2.81
N ALA A 62 12.88 -2.14 -3.48
CA ALA A 62 13.21 -2.53 -4.84
C ALA A 62 14.73 -2.39 -5.10
N PRO A 63 15.30 -3.14 -6.05
CA PRO A 63 16.67 -2.90 -6.50
C PRO A 63 16.82 -1.51 -7.13
N GLU A 64 18.00 -0.88 -7.00
CA GLU A 64 18.27 0.42 -7.67
C GLU A 64 18.33 0.26 -9.19
N SER A 65 18.86 -0.86 -9.67
CA SER A 65 18.91 -1.21 -11.09
C SER A 65 18.77 -2.71 -11.33
N VAL A 66 18.30 -3.05 -12.52
CA VAL A 66 18.17 -4.43 -13.03
C VAL A 66 18.63 -4.47 -14.49
N VAL A 67 18.99 -5.66 -14.97
CA VAL A 67 19.36 -5.86 -16.37
C VAL A 67 18.10 -6.03 -17.23
N ALA A 68 18.14 -5.56 -18.48
CA ALA A 68 17.07 -5.82 -19.44
C ALA A 68 16.77 -7.34 -19.56
N GLY A 69 15.49 -7.71 -19.45
CA GLY A 69 15.06 -9.13 -19.43
C GLY A 69 15.25 -9.86 -18.08
N GLU A 70 15.80 -9.22 -17.05
CA GLU A 70 15.89 -9.79 -15.71
C GLU A 70 14.51 -9.88 -15.06
N THR A 71 14.21 -11.02 -14.43
CA THR A 71 13.04 -11.17 -13.56
C THR A 71 13.43 -10.79 -12.14
N PHE A 72 12.75 -9.79 -11.58
CA PHE A 72 12.99 -9.30 -10.22
C PHE A 72 11.67 -9.07 -9.49
N THR A 73 11.75 -8.88 -8.17
CA THR A 73 10.59 -8.57 -7.32
C THR A 73 10.81 -7.23 -6.64
N TYR A 74 9.77 -6.40 -6.61
CA TYR A 74 9.70 -5.25 -5.72
C TYR A 74 8.54 -5.43 -4.75
N ARG A 75 8.68 -4.89 -3.54
CA ARG A 75 7.66 -4.92 -2.50
C ARG A 75 7.07 -3.54 -2.34
N ILE A 76 5.75 -3.42 -2.39
CA ILE A 76 5.02 -2.17 -2.15
C ILE A 76 4.08 -2.33 -0.95
N GLN A 77 4.05 -1.35 -0.06
CA GLN A 77 3.19 -1.37 1.12
C GLN A 77 2.62 0.02 1.43
N PRO A 78 1.30 0.15 1.65
CA PRO A 78 0.73 1.35 2.23
C PRO A 78 1.27 1.59 3.65
N GLY A 79 1.59 2.83 3.98
CA GLY A 79 1.90 3.23 5.34
C GLY A 79 0.72 2.98 6.28
N GLY A 80 1.02 2.90 7.58
CA GLY A 80 -0.03 2.83 8.60
C GLY A 80 -0.91 4.08 8.58
N THR A 81 -2.21 3.88 8.81
CA THR A 81 -3.21 4.94 8.86
C THR A 81 -4.20 4.67 9.99
N PHE A 82 -5.12 5.60 10.25
CA PHE A 82 -6.10 5.46 11.32
C PHE A 82 -7.45 6.03 10.96
N PHE A 83 -8.44 5.65 11.75
CA PHE A 83 -9.72 6.34 11.79
C PHE A 83 -10.10 6.71 13.23
N PRO A 84 -10.74 7.87 13.43
CA PRO A 84 -11.00 8.40 14.77
C PRO A 84 -12.14 7.66 15.47
N ASP A 85 -12.22 7.77 16.80
CA ASP A 85 -13.34 7.25 17.60
C ASP A 85 -14.70 7.81 17.16
N ARG A 86 -14.73 9.09 16.80
CA ARG A 86 -15.91 9.81 16.33
C ARG A 86 -15.55 10.72 15.17
N ASP A 87 -16.49 10.88 14.26
CA ASP A 87 -16.35 11.76 13.12
C ASP A 87 -17.69 12.36 12.75
N SER A 88 -17.72 13.67 12.46
CA SER A 88 -18.95 14.40 12.10
C SER A 88 -20.14 14.14 13.04
N GLY A 89 -19.89 13.93 14.34
CA GLY A 89 -20.89 13.62 15.36
C GLY A 89 -21.32 12.14 15.44
N ALA A 90 -20.91 11.31 14.49
CA ALA A 90 -21.15 9.87 14.48
C ALA A 90 -20.02 9.12 15.20
N SER A 91 -20.34 8.03 15.89
CA SER A 91 -19.32 7.19 16.53
C SER A 91 -18.91 6.09 15.57
N THR A 92 -17.64 6.07 15.14
CA THR A 92 -17.15 5.07 14.19
C THR A 92 -17.21 3.68 14.81
N THR A 93 -17.30 2.65 13.97
CA THR A 93 -17.36 1.25 14.41
C THR A 93 -16.29 0.40 13.73
N ASN A 94 -16.06 0.63 12.44
CA ASN A 94 -14.98 0.03 11.66
C ASN A 94 -14.86 0.74 10.31
N ILE A 95 -13.82 0.38 9.57
CA ILE A 95 -13.73 0.60 8.13
C ILE A 95 -13.62 -0.77 7.45
N SER A 96 -14.38 -1.00 6.40
CA SER A 96 -14.40 -2.26 5.64
C SER A 96 -14.22 -2.00 4.14
N ARG A 97 -14.19 -3.07 3.33
CA ARG A 97 -14.04 -3.00 1.86
C ARG A 97 -12.83 -2.19 1.43
N LEU A 98 -11.75 -2.28 2.22
CA LEU A 98 -10.49 -1.60 1.94
C LEU A 98 -9.92 -2.12 0.62
N LYS A 99 -9.60 -1.19 -0.28
CA LYS A 99 -9.08 -1.43 -1.62
C LYS A 99 -7.89 -0.52 -1.88
N VAL A 100 -6.80 -1.08 -2.39
CA VAL A 100 -5.68 -0.31 -2.98
C VAL A 100 -5.37 -0.86 -4.37
N ASP A 101 -5.46 -0.02 -5.38
CA ASP A 101 -5.11 -0.36 -6.76
C ASP A 101 -3.72 0.22 -7.12
N TYR A 102 -2.87 -0.61 -7.68
CA TYR A 102 -1.56 -0.25 -8.23
C TYR A 102 -1.56 -0.46 -9.74
N GLU A 103 -0.79 0.35 -10.47
CA GLU A 103 -0.52 0.06 -11.87
C GLU A 103 0.62 -0.95 -11.98
N ILE A 104 0.47 -1.90 -12.90
CA ILE A 104 1.61 -2.71 -13.36
C ILE A 104 2.55 -1.73 -14.07
N PRO A 105 3.82 -1.58 -13.62
CA PRO A 105 4.72 -0.59 -14.19
C PRO A 105 4.93 -0.78 -15.69
N ALA A 106 5.01 0.33 -16.42
CA ALA A 106 5.48 0.30 -17.80
C ALA A 106 6.91 -0.26 -17.87
N ASN A 107 7.34 -0.67 -19.07
CA ASN A 107 8.63 -1.31 -19.31
C ASN A 107 8.83 -2.60 -18.49
N THR A 108 7.74 -3.31 -18.21
CA THR A 108 7.78 -4.61 -17.54
C THR A 108 6.82 -5.61 -18.19
N THR A 109 7.10 -6.88 -18.01
CA THR A 109 6.13 -7.97 -18.20
C THR A 109 5.76 -8.55 -16.84
N PHE A 110 4.47 -8.53 -16.49
CA PHE A 110 3.98 -9.06 -15.22
C PHE A 110 4.17 -10.58 -15.12
N VAL A 111 4.70 -11.05 -13.98
CA VAL A 111 4.85 -12.48 -13.67
C VAL A 111 3.86 -12.90 -12.59
N SER A 112 3.92 -12.28 -11.41
CA SER A 112 3.07 -12.61 -10.26
C SER A 112 2.95 -11.45 -9.28
N ALA A 113 1.93 -11.50 -8.41
CA ALA A 113 1.82 -10.65 -7.25
C ALA A 113 1.22 -11.42 -6.07
N GLU A 114 1.81 -11.27 -4.89
CA GLU A 114 1.40 -12.01 -3.69
C GLU A 114 1.38 -11.09 -2.48
N VAL A 115 0.41 -11.31 -1.59
CA VAL A 115 0.36 -10.64 -0.29
C VAL A 115 1.46 -11.19 0.59
N VAL A 116 2.26 -10.31 1.20
CA VAL A 116 3.32 -10.71 2.14
C VAL A 116 2.69 -11.12 3.47
N PRO A 117 2.80 -12.40 3.89
CA PRO A 117 2.14 -12.86 5.11
C PRO A 117 2.62 -12.11 6.35
N GLY A 118 1.68 -11.74 7.24
CA GLY A 118 1.96 -11.07 8.51
C GLY A 118 2.40 -9.60 8.40
N SER A 119 2.37 -9.01 7.20
CA SER A 119 2.71 -7.58 7.00
C SER A 119 1.56 -6.62 7.29
N GLY A 120 0.31 -7.11 7.32
CA GLY A 120 -0.86 -6.33 7.71
C GLY A 120 -1.03 -6.29 9.23
N ILE A 121 -1.50 -5.15 9.75
CA ILE A 121 -1.63 -4.89 11.18
C ILE A 121 -3.06 -4.43 11.49
N ASN A 122 -3.65 -4.99 12.55
CA ASN A 122 -5.00 -4.65 13.03
C ASN A 122 -6.09 -4.79 11.95
N LEU A 123 -6.06 -5.91 11.23
CA LEU A 123 -7.03 -6.27 10.19
C LEU A 123 -7.78 -7.55 10.54
N ASP A 124 -9.04 -7.63 10.11
CA ASP A 124 -9.87 -8.82 10.10
C ASP A 124 -10.79 -8.83 8.87
N GLY A 125 -11.81 -9.70 8.87
CA GLY A 125 -12.73 -9.85 7.74
C GLY A 125 -12.26 -10.92 6.76
N VAL A 126 -12.36 -10.61 5.46
CA VAL A 126 -11.87 -11.49 4.39
C VAL A 126 -10.35 -11.34 4.29
N GLU A 127 -9.64 -12.46 4.15
CA GLU A 127 -8.18 -12.47 4.01
C GLU A 127 -7.73 -11.57 2.83
N PRO A 128 -6.74 -10.69 3.05
CA PRO A 128 -6.19 -9.88 1.98
C PRO A 128 -5.65 -10.75 0.83
N SER A 129 -5.92 -10.32 -0.39
CA SER A 129 -5.50 -10.96 -1.63
C SER A 129 -5.14 -9.90 -2.66
N VAL A 130 -4.30 -10.28 -3.64
CA VAL A 130 -3.99 -9.42 -4.79
C VAL A 130 -4.53 -10.07 -6.05
N LEU A 131 -5.29 -9.30 -6.82
CA LEU A 131 -5.85 -9.72 -8.10
C LEU A 131 -5.34 -8.82 -9.21
N ARG A 132 -5.06 -9.42 -10.37
CA ARG A 132 -4.92 -8.67 -11.61
C ARG A 132 -6.31 -8.38 -12.17
N VAL A 133 -6.64 -7.11 -12.37
CA VAL A 133 -7.98 -6.67 -12.78
C VAL A 133 -7.92 -5.73 -13.98
N GLY A 134 -9.02 -5.72 -14.75
CA GLY A 134 -9.27 -4.75 -15.80
C GLY A 134 -9.71 -3.39 -15.25
N GLU A 135 -9.93 -2.42 -16.13
CA GLU A 135 -10.38 -1.07 -15.76
C GLU A 135 -11.74 -1.07 -15.03
N ASP A 136 -12.60 -2.04 -15.34
CA ASP A 136 -13.91 -2.27 -14.72
C ASP A 136 -13.82 -2.95 -13.33
N GLY A 137 -12.62 -3.35 -12.92
CA GLY A 137 -12.36 -4.04 -11.65
C GLY A 137 -12.72 -5.53 -11.64
N ASN A 138 -13.06 -6.11 -12.79
CA ASN A 138 -13.19 -7.56 -12.93
C ASN A 138 -11.83 -8.23 -13.04
N PRO A 139 -11.65 -9.45 -12.50
CA PRO A 139 -10.42 -10.22 -12.71
C PRO A 139 -10.12 -10.37 -14.20
N ASP A 140 -8.92 -9.98 -14.61
CA ASP A 140 -8.48 -10.00 -16.00
C ASP A 140 -6.99 -10.33 -16.06
N ALA A 141 -6.65 -11.43 -16.71
CA ALA A 141 -5.26 -11.86 -16.91
C ALA A 141 -4.46 -10.90 -17.80
N ALA A 142 -5.13 -10.07 -18.60
CA ALA A 142 -4.53 -9.01 -19.43
C ALA A 142 -4.64 -7.61 -18.79
N GLY A 143 -5.27 -7.50 -17.62
CA GLY A 143 -5.49 -6.22 -16.94
C GLY A 143 -4.20 -5.49 -16.60
N ASN A 144 -4.22 -4.17 -16.46
CA ASN A 144 -3.02 -3.40 -16.13
C ASN A 144 -2.96 -2.97 -14.66
N ILE A 145 -3.89 -3.47 -13.84
CA ILE A 145 -4.08 -3.05 -12.46
C ILE A 145 -3.89 -4.26 -11.54
N LEU A 146 -3.12 -4.07 -10.47
CA LEU A 146 -3.04 -4.99 -9.34
C LEU A 146 -3.87 -4.42 -8.20
N ARG A 147 -4.88 -5.16 -7.75
CA ARG A 147 -5.78 -4.77 -6.67
C ARG A 147 -5.49 -5.55 -5.41
N LEU A 148 -5.09 -4.85 -4.36
CA LEU A 148 -5.10 -5.35 -2.99
C LEU A 148 -6.49 -5.15 -2.38
N SER A 149 -7.18 -6.25 -2.06
CA SER A 149 -8.50 -6.25 -1.42
C SER A 149 -8.80 -7.61 -0.77
N GLY A 150 -9.96 -7.78 -0.12
CA GLY A 150 -10.42 -9.07 0.38
C GLY A 150 -11.52 -9.60 -0.52
N GLY A 151 -11.28 -10.71 -1.24
CA GLY A 151 -12.31 -11.33 -2.10
C GLY A 151 -12.84 -10.45 -3.24
N ASN A 152 -12.15 -9.37 -3.63
CA ASN A 152 -12.66 -8.32 -4.53
C ASN A 152 -13.98 -7.68 -4.06
N GLU A 153 -14.23 -7.68 -2.75
CA GLU A 153 -15.35 -7.00 -2.12
C GLU A 153 -14.98 -5.54 -1.85
N THR A 154 -15.30 -4.66 -2.81
CA THR A 154 -14.98 -3.23 -2.80
C THR A 154 -16.23 -2.38 -2.62
N ILE A 155 -16.10 -1.06 -2.46
CA ILE A 155 -17.29 -0.19 -2.44
C ILE A 155 -17.91 0.02 -3.83
N ALA A 156 -17.08 -0.06 -4.87
CA ALA A 156 -17.42 0.17 -6.27
C ALA A 156 -16.31 -0.41 -7.17
N ASN A 157 -16.49 -0.30 -8.50
CA ASN A 157 -15.53 -0.78 -9.52
C ASN A 157 -15.13 -2.24 -9.30
N GLY A 158 -16.10 -3.17 -9.31
CA GLY A 158 -15.84 -4.61 -9.17
C GLY A 158 -17.13 -5.42 -9.08
N PRO A 159 -17.05 -6.75 -9.25
CA PRO A 159 -18.21 -7.64 -9.33
C PRO A 159 -18.96 -7.82 -8.01
N SER A 160 -18.34 -7.49 -6.87
CA SER A 160 -18.89 -7.71 -5.53
C SER A 160 -18.99 -6.40 -4.74
N SER A 161 -19.36 -5.31 -5.42
CA SER A 161 -19.46 -3.98 -4.83
C SER A 161 -20.70 -3.77 -3.96
N SER A 162 -20.56 -3.08 -2.83
CA SER A 162 -21.67 -2.56 -2.02
C SER A 162 -21.20 -1.35 -1.21
N ILE A 163 -22.11 -0.41 -1.02
CA ILE A 163 -21.88 0.84 -0.29
C ILE A 163 -22.55 0.87 1.09
N ASP A 164 -23.21 -0.23 1.48
CA ASP A 164 -24.12 -0.31 2.63
C ASP A 164 -24.04 -1.65 3.38
N SER A 165 -23.02 -2.46 3.10
CA SER A 165 -22.72 -3.70 3.80
C SER A 165 -21.22 -3.84 4.03
N GLU A 166 -20.83 -4.35 5.19
CA GLU A 166 -19.43 -4.76 5.43
C GLU A 166 -19.02 -5.82 4.40
N GLY A 167 -17.70 -5.94 4.20
CA GLY A 167 -17.09 -6.89 3.28
C GLY A 167 -15.59 -6.66 3.19
N GLY A 168 -14.89 -7.56 2.51
CA GLY A 168 -13.47 -7.45 2.19
C GLY A 168 -12.58 -7.36 3.42
N ILE A 169 -11.43 -6.71 3.24
CA ILE A 169 -10.52 -6.39 4.35
C ILE A 169 -11.21 -5.36 5.24
N ARG A 170 -11.21 -5.60 6.55
CA ARG A 170 -11.78 -4.72 7.56
C ARG A 170 -10.74 -4.34 8.61
N ALA A 171 -10.73 -3.06 8.96
CA ALA A 171 -10.05 -2.53 10.12
C ALA A 171 -11.08 -2.35 11.27
N PRO A 172 -11.08 -3.22 12.30
CA PRO A 172 -11.95 -3.07 13.46
C PRO A 172 -11.56 -1.84 14.29
N LYS A 173 -12.52 -1.31 15.07
CA LYS A 173 -12.25 -0.26 16.04
C LYS A 173 -11.61 -0.83 17.30
N LEU A 174 -10.28 -0.88 17.30
CA LEU A 174 -9.49 -1.40 18.41
C LEU A 174 -9.07 -0.32 19.41
N GLN A 175 -9.07 0.96 19.00
CA GLN A 175 -8.52 2.08 19.77
C GLN A 175 -7.06 1.85 20.20
N GLN A 176 -6.30 1.26 19.28
CA GLN A 176 -4.90 0.88 19.47
C GLN A 176 -4.02 1.49 18.39
N ASN A 177 -2.75 1.71 18.76
CA ASN A 177 -1.66 2.01 17.85
C ASN A 177 -1.22 0.74 17.09
N LEU A 178 -0.35 0.90 16.08
CA LEU A 178 0.19 -0.23 15.32
C LEU A 178 1.05 -1.19 16.15
N ASP A 179 1.62 -0.71 17.27
CA ASP A 179 2.39 -1.53 18.21
C ASP A 179 1.52 -2.26 19.25
N GLY A 180 0.19 -2.13 19.15
CA GLY A 180 -0.79 -2.76 20.04
C GLY A 180 -1.04 -2.01 21.35
N THR A 181 -0.35 -0.89 21.60
CA THR A 181 -0.65 -0.04 22.76
C THR A 181 -1.97 0.70 22.58
N VAL A 182 -2.62 1.06 23.70
CA VAL A 182 -3.85 1.87 23.66
C VAL A 182 -3.53 3.24 23.06
N ASN A 183 -4.40 3.73 22.18
CA ASN A 183 -4.30 5.07 21.64
C ASN A 183 -5.07 6.07 22.52
N ASP A 184 -4.37 7.07 23.06
CA ASP A 184 -4.95 8.05 24.00
C ASP A 184 -6.04 8.94 23.40
N ASN A 185 -6.06 9.11 22.07
CA ASN A 185 -7.10 9.86 21.36
C ASN A 185 -8.32 8.98 21.01
N GLY A 186 -8.24 7.67 21.29
CA GLY A 186 -9.25 6.68 20.90
C GLY A 186 -9.22 6.30 19.42
N ASP A 187 -8.18 6.72 18.69
CA ASP A 187 -8.00 6.41 17.27
C ASP A 187 -7.68 4.92 17.08
N SER A 188 -8.17 4.34 15.98
CA SER A 188 -7.88 2.95 15.61
C SER A 188 -6.91 2.92 14.43
N TRP A 189 -5.65 2.59 14.70
CA TRP A 189 -4.62 2.46 13.67
C TRP A 189 -4.63 1.08 13.04
N TYR A 190 -4.41 1.04 11.73
CA TYR A 190 -4.25 -0.18 10.94
C TYR A 190 -3.24 0.01 9.83
N GLN A 191 -2.73 -1.09 9.30
CA GLN A 191 -1.86 -1.08 8.14
C GLN A 191 -2.26 -2.20 7.18
N LEU A 192 -2.48 -1.85 5.91
CA LEU A 192 -2.70 -2.83 4.85
C LEU A 192 -1.41 -3.62 4.58
N PRO A 193 -1.51 -4.90 4.20
CA PRO A 193 -0.33 -5.71 4.00
C PRO A 193 0.48 -5.23 2.80
N ALA A 194 1.77 -5.58 2.81
CA ALA A 194 2.65 -5.42 1.67
C ALA A 194 2.28 -6.42 0.56
N VAL A 195 2.65 -6.05 -0.66
CA VAL A 195 2.51 -6.88 -1.86
C VAL A 195 3.89 -7.03 -2.49
N ASP A 196 4.32 -8.28 -2.70
CA ASP A 196 5.46 -8.59 -3.55
C ASP A 196 4.96 -8.69 -4.99
N VAL A 197 5.54 -7.89 -5.88
CA VAL A 197 5.22 -7.90 -7.31
C VAL A 197 6.46 -8.35 -8.07
N THR A 198 6.34 -9.47 -8.76
CA THR A 198 7.39 -10.03 -9.61
C THR A 198 7.11 -9.68 -11.06
N VAL A 199 8.13 -9.11 -11.72
CA VAL A 199 8.07 -8.69 -13.12
C VAL A 199 9.36 -9.02 -13.83
N THR A 200 9.30 -9.12 -15.16
CA THR A 200 10.48 -9.15 -16.03
C THR A 200 10.71 -7.75 -16.60
N ALA A 201 11.92 -7.22 -16.43
CA ALA A 201 12.30 -5.92 -16.98
C ALA A 201 12.28 -5.94 -18.52
N GLY A 202 11.83 -4.83 -19.11
CA GLY A 202 11.86 -4.60 -20.56
C GLY A 202 13.24 -4.11 -21.04
N ASP A 203 13.23 -3.19 -21.99
CA ASP A 203 14.45 -2.61 -22.58
C ASP A 203 15.06 -1.52 -21.65
N ASP A 204 16.22 -1.00 -22.03
CA ASP A 204 16.89 0.13 -21.35
C ASP A 204 15.92 1.28 -21.06
N GLY A 205 15.94 1.76 -19.80
CA GLY A 205 15.02 2.80 -19.36
C GLY A 205 14.78 2.77 -17.87
N VAL A 206 13.53 3.00 -17.48
CA VAL A 206 13.11 3.03 -16.07
C VAL A 206 11.84 2.24 -15.85
N ILE A 207 11.73 1.67 -14.66
CA ILE A 207 10.52 1.05 -14.13
C ILE A 207 10.10 1.86 -12.91
N THR A 208 8.85 2.30 -12.87
CA THR A 208 8.33 3.19 -11.82
C THR A 208 7.03 2.63 -11.23
N PRO A 209 7.11 1.89 -10.10
CA PRO A 209 5.93 1.51 -9.34
C PRO A 209 5.10 2.72 -8.93
N GLN A 210 3.78 2.66 -9.13
CA GLN A 210 2.86 3.75 -8.80
C GLN A 210 1.47 3.22 -8.42
N VAL A 211 0.71 4.05 -7.71
CA VAL A 211 -0.72 3.79 -7.49
C VAL A 211 -1.50 4.03 -8.79
N ARG A 212 -2.68 3.42 -8.91
CA ARG A 212 -3.53 3.61 -10.09
C ARG A 212 -4.02 5.06 -10.21
N THR A 213 -3.61 5.74 -11.27
CA THR A 213 -4.12 7.08 -11.62
C THR A 213 -4.41 7.25 -13.10
N SER A 214 -4.23 6.20 -13.92
CA SER A 214 -4.64 6.19 -15.33
C SER A 214 -6.15 6.41 -15.51
N GLY A 215 -6.52 7.09 -16.61
CA GLY A 215 -7.92 7.25 -17.02
C GLY A 215 -8.80 7.91 -15.96
N ASN A 216 -9.96 7.31 -15.68
CA ASN A 216 -10.92 7.83 -14.70
C ASN A 216 -10.39 7.81 -13.27
N ALA A 217 -9.43 6.95 -12.94
CA ALA A 217 -8.89 6.83 -11.58
C ALA A 217 -8.20 8.12 -11.10
N ALA A 218 -7.73 8.97 -12.04
CA ALA A 218 -7.22 10.30 -11.72
C ALA A 218 -8.28 11.23 -11.14
N ASN A 219 -9.55 11.10 -11.53
CA ASN A 219 -10.60 12.06 -11.18
C ASN A 219 -10.96 11.99 -9.70
N TYR A 220 -11.24 13.15 -9.09
CA TYR A 220 -11.72 13.17 -7.71
C TYR A 220 -13.08 12.48 -7.59
N ASN A 221 -13.24 11.63 -6.57
CA ASN A 221 -14.47 10.87 -6.30
C ASN A 221 -14.91 9.94 -7.45
N ALA A 222 -13.96 9.27 -8.10
CA ALA A 222 -14.25 8.24 -9.10
C ALA A 222 -14.20 6.84 -8.47
N ASP A 223 -15.07 5.93 -8.92
CA ASP A 223 -15.12 4.56 -8.39
C ASP A 223 -13.81 3.78 -8.63
N GLU A 224 -13.08 4.18 -9.68
CA GLU A 224 -11.77 3.68 -10.08
C GLU A 224 -10.61 4.19 -9.21
N ASN A 225 -10.84 5.17 -8.32
CA ASN A 225 -9.80 5.73 -7.45
C ASN A 225 -9.00 4.65 -6.75
N TYR A 226 -7.68 4.86 -6.66
CA TYR A 226 -6.78 3.81 -6.19
C TYR A 226 -7.11 3.32 -4.78
N TYR A 227 -7.49 4.25 -3.89
CA TYR A 227 -7.80 3.95 -2.50
C TYR A 227 -9.28 4.21 -2.23
N THR A 228 -10.01 3.15 -1.88
CA THR A 228 -11.42 3.24 -1.49
C THR A 228 -11.71 2.36 -0.29
N PHE A 229 -12.73 2.75 0.48
CA PHE A 229 -13.13 2.04 1.70
C PHE A 229 -14.54 2.44 2.16
N LEU A 230 -15.12 1.64 3.05
CA LEU A 230 -16.45 1.83 3.62
C LEU A 230 -16.39 1.99 5.14
N PRO A 231 -16.38 3.23 5.65
CA PRO A 231 -16.62 3.53 7.05
C PRO A 231 -18.05 3.15 7.46
N LYS A 232 -18.14 2.57 8.65
CA LYS A 232 -19.40 2.34 9.38
C LYS A 232 -19.40 3.14 10.67
N ALA A 233 -20.47 3.87 10.92
CA ALA A 233 -20.63 4.64 12.15
C ALA A 233 -22.05 4.53 12.71
N GLN A 234 -22.24 4.95 13.95
CA GLN A 234 -23.52 5.02 14.65
C GLN A 234 -23.89 6.48 14.91
N PHE A 235 -25.02 6.90 14.34
CA PHE A 235 -25.66 8.19 14.61
C PHE A 235 -27.16 8.09 14.29
N PHE A 236 -27.99 7.96 15.33
CA PHE A 236 -29.42 7.66 15.21
C PHE A 236 -29.74 6.47 14.28
N GLY A 237 -28.82 5.49 14.22
CA GLY A 237 -28.84 4.37 13.28
C GLY A 237 -27.46 4.10 12.68
N VAL A 238 -27.37 3.05 11.86
CA VAL A 238 -26.15 2.76 11.09
C VAL A 238 -25.99 3.81 10.00
N GLN A 239 -24.81 4.41 9.94
CA GLN A 239 -24.39 5.32 8.89
C GLN A 239 -23.28 4.67 8.08
N TRP A 240 -23.40 4.76 6.77
CA TRP A 240 -22.42 4.33 5.79
C TRP A 240 -21.88 5.55 5.06
N ALA A 241 -20.58 5.55 4.77
CA ALA A 241 -19.92 6.68 4.13
C ALA A 241 -18.90 6.22 3.08
N PRO A 242 -19.31 5.50 2.01
CA PRO A 242 -18.41 5.04 0.95
C PRO A 242 -17.46 6.16 0.55
N SER A 243 -16.16 5.86 0.67
CA SER A 243 -15.09 6.85 0.60
C SER A 243 -14.17 6.56 -0.57
N ARG A 244 -13.87 7.60 -1.36
CA ARG A 244 -13.01 7.54 -2.54
C ARG A 244 -11.90 8.57 -2.43
N CYS A 245 -10.65 8.13 -2.55
CA CYS A 245 -9.48 8.95 -2.31
C CYS A 245 -8.55 9.00 -3.52
N THR A 246 -8.01 10.17 -3.78
CA THR A 246 -6.99 10.40 -4.83
C THR A 246 -5.77 11.12 -4.26
N PRO A 247 -4.55 10.89 -4.79
CA PRO A 247 -3.35 11.61 -4.38
C PRO A 247 -3.45 13.09 -4.77
N ARG A 248 -3.98 13.93 -3.89
CA ARG A 248 -4.23 15.37 -4.10
C ARG A 248 -4.12 16.09 -2.75
N ASP A 249 -3.75 17.37 -2.79
CA ASP A 249 -3.62 18.17 -1.58
C ASP A 249 -4.97 18.71 -1.07
N ASP A 250 -5.98 18.75 -1.93
CA ASP A 250 -7.40 19.02 -1.65
C ASP A 250 -8.28 18.52 -2.82
N GLN A 251 -9.60 18.75 -2.74
CA GLN A 251 -10.58 18.27 -3.73
C GLN A 251 -10.43 18.88 -5.14
N ASP A 252 -9.92 20.11 -5.23
CA ASP A 252 -9.83 20.89 -6.47
C ASP A 252 -8.38 20.97 -7.00
N ALA A 253 -7.39 20.62 -6.15
CA ALA A 253 -5.98 20.56 -6.49
C ALA A 253 -5.70 19.48 -7.54
N PRO A 254 -4.68 19.64 -8.42
CA PRO A 254 -4.22 18.58 -9.31
C PRO A 254 -3.66 17.37 -8.53
N LEU A 255 -3.39 16.27 -9.25
CA LEU A 255 -2.68 15.13 -8.68
C LEU A 255 -1.32 15.57 -8.11
N ASN A 256 -0.99 15.09 -6.91
CA ASN A 256 0.26 15.40 -6.21
C ASN A 256 1.31 14.29 -6.39
N ALA A 257 2.41 14.37 -5.63
CA ALA A 257 3.54 13.44 -5.75
C ALA A 257 3.17 11.95 -5.57
N GLY A 258 2.09 11.62 -4.84
CA GLY A 258 1.65 10.24 -4.67
C GLY A 258 1.08 9.58 -5.94
N ALA A 259 0.75 10.39 -6.96
CA ALA A 259 0.35 9.91 -8.27
C ALA A 259 1.54 9.68 -9.22
N GLY A 260 2.76 10.01 -8.81
CA GLY A 260 3.98 9.81 -9.58
C GLY A 260 4.74 8.54 -9.19
N PRO A 261 5.99 8.38 -9.66
CA PRO A 261 6.86 7.28 -9.28
C PRO A 261 7.05 7.20 -7.75
N LEU A 262 6.70 6.06 -7.16
CA LEU A 262 6.93 5.79 -5.74
C LEU A 262 8.34 5.26 -5.47
N ALA A 263 8.96 4.69 -6.50
CA ALA A 263 10.37 4.36 -6.62
C ALA A 263 10.76 4.43 -8.11
N THR A 264 12.07 4.49 -8.37
CA THR A 264 12.62 4.41 -9.72
C THR A 264 13.67 3.31 -9.75
N ILE A 265 13.48 2.34 -10.64
CA ILE A 265 14.42 1.24 -10.88
C ILE A 265 15.00 1.44 -12.29
N SER A 266 16.31 1.57 -12.41
CA SER A 266 16.96 1.70 -13.72
C SER A 266 17.05 0.34 -14.42
N VAL A 267 16.72 0.29 -15.70
CA VAL A 267 16.97 -0.87 -16.56
C VAL A 267 18.19 -0.57 -17.41
N VAL A 268 19.20 -1.42 -17.30
CA VAL A 268 20.47 -1.28 -18.03
C VAL A 268 20.70 -2.46 -18.95
N SER A 269 21.34 -2.19 -20.09
CA SER A 269 21.89 -3.23 -20.95
C SER A 269 23.05 -3.93 -20.25
N ASP A 270 23.21 -5.23 -20.54
CA ASP A 270 24.42 -6.01 -20.22
C ASP A 270 25.67 -5.49 -20.97
#